data_AF-A0A971QNH2-F1
#
_entry.id   AF-A0A971QNH2-F1
#
_cell.length_a   1.000
_cell.length_b   1.000
_cell.length_c   1.000
_cell.angle_alpha   90.00
_cell.angle_beta   90.00
_cell.angle_gamma   90.00
#
_symmetry.space_group_name_H-M   'P 1'
#
loop_
_entity.id
_entity.type
_entity.pdbx_description
1 polymer ?
#
loop_
_entity_poly.entity_id
_entity_poly.type
_entity_poly.pdbx_seq_one_letter_code
_entity_poly.pdbx_strand_id
1 'polypeptide(L)'
;LEQLARTVQTQSLCGLGKTAPNPVLTTIRYFREEFEAHIEGRCPAGKCKPLVRYAINDDCIGCAKCAVECPVDAIRGEPYEVFEIDAETCVRCDNCRQICPVNAVVVE
;
A
#
# COMPACT_ATOMS: atom_id res chain seq x y z
N LEU A 1 16.03 15.69 -0.38
CA LEU A 1 15.75 15.54 -1.84
C LEU A 1 15.44 16.88 -2.51
N GLU A 2 14.49 17.66 -1.99
CA GLU A 2 14.09 18.92 -2.63
C GLU A 2 15.25 19.92 -2.84
N GLN A 3 16.06 20.15 -1.81
CA GLN A 3 17.23 21.04 -1.90
C GLN A 3 18.20 20.59 -3.01
N LEU A 4 18.54 19.30 -3.06
CA LEU A 4 19.41 18.73 -4.08
C LEU A 4 18.85 18.94 -5.49
N ALA A 5 17.55 18.69 -5.68
CA ALA A 5 16.89 18.88 -6.96
C ALA A 5 16.96 20.36 -7.43
N ARG A 6 16.79 21.33 -6.52
CA ARG A 6 16.97 22.77 -6.82
C ARG A 6 18.43 23.13 -7.12
N THR A 7 19.39 22.52 -6.44
CA THR A 7 20.82 22.71 -6.74
C THR A 7 21.15 22.18 -8.15
N VAL A 8 20.71 20.98 -8.50
CA VAL A 8 20.91 20.42 -9.85
C VAL A 8 20.28 21.32 -10.92
N GLN A 9 19.07 21.83 -10.66
CA GLN A 9 18.37 22.73 -11.59
C GLN A 9 19.13 24.03 -11.86
N THR A 10 19.78 24.61 -10.84
CA THR A 10 20.46 25.91 -10.94
C THR A 10 21.92 25.80 -11.36
N GLN A 11 22.62 24.73 -10.97
CA GLN A 11 24.06 24.55 -11.21
C GLN A 11 24.39 23.79 -12.50
N SER A 12 23.41 23.12 -13.12
CA SER A 12 23.64 22.41 -14.38
C SER A 12 23.96 23.38 -15.52
N LEU A 13 25.00 23.05 -16.29
CA LEU A 13 25.47 23.89 -17.39
C LEU A 13 24.61 23.76 -18.66
N CYS A 14 24.11 22.55 -18.96
CA CYS A 14 23.26 22.30 -20.13
C CYS A 14 21.77 22.36 -19.78
N GLY A 15 20.94 22.69 -20.77
CA GLY A 15 19.49 22.76 -20.60
C GLY A 15 18.87 21.45 -20.12
N LEU A 16 19.38 20.31 -20.58
CA LEU A 16 18.93 18.99 -20.14
C LEU A 16 19.17 18.77 -18.63
N GLY A 17 20.34 19.17 -18.12
CA GLY A 17 20.64 19.05 -16.69
C GLY A 17 19.76 19.96 -15.84
N LYS A 18 19.41 21.15 -16.34
CA LYS A 18 18.50 22.07 -15.65
C LYS A 18 17.07 21.51 -15.55
N THR A 19 16.62 20.74 -16.54
CA THR A 19 15.26 20.17 -16.57
C THR A 19 15.18 18.75 -16.00
N ALA A 20 16.30 18.04 -15.89
CA ALA A 20 16.39 16.70 -15.29
C ALA A 20 15.72 16.57 -13.90
N PRO A 21 15.84 17.53 -12.96
CA PRO A 21 15.19 17.41 -11.65
C PRO A 21 13.70 17.78 -11.65
N ASN A 22 13.13 18.23 -12.78
CA ASN A 22 11.73 18.66 -12.83
C ASN A 22 10.74 17.57 -12.38
N PRO A 23 10.86 16.28 -12.78
CA PRO A 23 9.97 15.23 -12.29
C PRO A 23 9.99 15.08 -10.78
N VAL A 24 11.16 15.27 -10.13
CA VAL A 24 11.27 15.22 -8.66
C VAL A 24 10.61 16.44 -8.02
N LEU A 25 10.86 17.64 -8.56
CA LEU A 25 10.28 18.88 -8.03
C LEU A 25 8.75 18.92 -8.19
N THR A 26 8.22 18.50 -9.35
CA THR A 26 6.78 18.47 -9.59
C THR A 26 6.11 17.41 -8.73
N THR A 27 6.69 16.22 -8.60
CA THR A 27 6.11 15.16 -7.77
C THR A 27 6.10 15.55 -6.28
N ILE A 28 7.17 16.15 -5.76
CA ILE A 28 7.17 16.71 -4.40
C ILE A 28 6.14 17.84 -4.25
N ARG A 29 5.94 18.67 -5.29
CA ARG A 29 4.98 19.79 -5.22
C ARG A 29 3.53 19.31 -5.13
N TYR A 30 3.16 18.31 -5.92
CA TYR A 30 1.77 17.88 -6.07
C TYR A 30 1.40 16.66 -5.22
N PHE A 31 2.38 15.83 -4.84
CA PHE A 31 2.14 14.55 -4.17
C PHE A 31 2.94 14.40 -2.87
N ARG A 32 3.30 15.50 -2.21
CA ARG A 32 4.09 15.49 -0.96
C ARG A 32 3.54 14.51 0.08
N GLU A 33 2.23 14.59 0.33
CA GLU A 33 1.54 13.77 1.33
C GLU A 33 1.66 12.27 1.01
N GLU A 34 1.68 11.91 -0.28
CA GLU A 34 1.88 10.53 -0.71
C GLU A 34 3.31 10.06 -0.41
N PHE A 35 4.33 10.88 -0.66
CA PHE A 35 5.71 10.56 -0.28
C PHE A 35 5.87 10.41 1.23
N GLU A 36 5.27 11.31 2.01
CA GLU A 36 5.31 11.27 3.48
C GLU A 36 4.65 9.99 4.00
N ALA A 37 3.46 9.64 3.49
CA ALA A 37 2.80 8.39 3.84
C ALA A 37 3.67 7.15 3.51
N HIS A 38 4.34 7.13 2.36
CA HIS A 38 5.21 6.00 1.98
C HIS A 38 6.45 5.91 2.87
N ILE A 39 7.02 7.04 3.31
CA ILE A 39 8.13 7.07 4.28
C ILE A 39 7.66 6.54 5.64
N GLU A 40 6.42 6.83 6.04
CA GLU A 40 5.78 6.32 7.25
C GLU A 40 5.33 4.85 7.14
N GLY A 41 5.53 4.20 5.98
CA GLY A 41 5.22 2.79 5.79
C GLY A 41 3.80 2.50 5.27
N ARG A 42 3.06 3.51 4.78
CA ARG A 42 1.67 3.42 4.34
C ARG A 42 1.49 3.81 2.88
N CYS A 43 0.64 3.11 2.13
CA CYS A 43 0.26 3.46 0.77
C CYS A 43 -1.21 3.90 0.71
N PRO A 44 -1.52 5.21 0.61
CA PRO A 44 -2.91 5.70 0.54
C PRO A 44 -3.71 5.13 -0.63
N ALA A 45 -3.04 4.78 -1.73
CA ALA A 45 -3.67 4.18 -2.90
C ALA A 45 -3.91 2.66 -2.79
N GLY A 46 -3.36 2.00 -1.77
CA GLY A 46 -3.47 0.56 -1.59
C GLY A 46 -2.81 -0.28 -2.69
N LYS A 47 -1.79 0.25 -3.39
CA LYS A 47 -1.14 -0.41 -4.54
C LYS A 47 0.24 -0.98 -4.24
N CYS A 48 0.97 -0.39 -3.31
CA CYS A 48 2.32 -0.83 -2.98
C CYS A 48 2.26 -2.01 -2.02
N LYS A 49 2.40 -3.24 -2.53
CA LYS A 49 2.50 -4.48 -1.73
C LYS A 49 3.34 -4.36 -0.43
N PRO A 50 4.53 -3.74 -0.41
CA PRO A 50 5.31 -3.61 0.83
C PRO A 50 4.72 -2.66 1.89
N LEU A 51 3.72 -1.84 1.55
CA LEU A 51 3.19 -0.75 2.38
C LEU A 51 1.69 -0.86 2.63
N VAL A 52 1.12 -2.03 2.35
CA VAL A 52 -0.30 -2.31 2.58
C VAL A 52 -0.47 -3.42 3.60
N ARG A 53 -1.55 -3.35 4.35
CA ARG A 53 -2.05 -4.40 5.24
C ARG A 53 -3.45 -4.76 4.82
N TYR A 54 -3.81 -6.01 5.01
CA TYR A 54 -5.17 -6.47 4.81
C TYR A 54 -5.81 -6.60 6.18
N ALA A 55 -7.00 -6.04 6.34
CA ALA A 55 -7.83 -6.19 7.53
C ALA A 55 -9.22 -6.67 7.12
N ILE A 56 -9.93 -7.33 8.03
CA ILE A 56 -11.31 -7.78 7.83
C ILE A 56 -12.18 -6.96 8.76
N ASN A 57 -13.22 -6.34 8.21
CA ASN A 57 -14.16 -5.52 8.98
C ASN A 57 -15.40 -6.33 9.44
N ASP A 58 -16.31 -5.64 10.13
CA ASP A 58 -17.53 -6.23 10.67
C ASP A 58 -18.56 -6.69 9.62
N ASP A 59 -18.35 -6.38 8.33
CA ASP A 59 -19.20 -6.88 7.24
C ASP A 59 -18.93 -8.38 6.96
N CYS A 60 -17.92 -8.98 7.61
CA CYS A 60 -17.57 -10.37 7.46
C CYS A 60 -18.68 -11.31 7.96
N ILE A 61 -19.17 -12.17 7.06
CA ILE A 61 -20.23 -13.15 7.34
C ILE A 61 -19.71 -14.51 7.84
N GLY A 62 -18.43 -14.63 8.20
CA GLY A 62 -17.85 -15.86 8.75
C GLY A 62 -17.82 -17.07 7.79
N CYS A 63 -17.80 -16.85 6.47
CA CYS A 63 -17.89 -17.94 5.47
C CYS A 63 -16.59 -18.73 5.22
N ALA A 64 -15.49 -18.39 5.88
CA ALA A 64 -14.16 -19.04 5.81
C ALA A 64 -13.44 -19.08 4.44
N LYS A 65 -14.05 -18.62 3.34
CA LYS A 65 -13.42 -18.66 2.00
C LYS A 65 -12.04 -18.00 1.93
N CYS A 66 -11.89 -16.84 2.57
CA CYS A 66 -10.61 -16.14 2.60
C CYS A 66 -9.50 -16.94 3.30
N ALA A 67 -9.84 -17.67 4.37
CA ALA A 67 -8.90 -18.51 5.10
C ALA A 67 -8.47 -19.72 4.28
N VAL A 68 -9.40 -20.39 3.60
CA VAL A 68 -9.11 -21.54 2.71
C VAL A 68 -8.21 -21.14 1.54
N GLU A 69 -8.39 -19.95 0.97
CA GLU A 69 -7.58 -19.45 -0.16
C GLU A 69 -6.25 -18.82 0.27
N CYS A 70 -5.97 -18.71 1.58
CA CYS A 70 -4.74 -18.11 2.06
C CYS A 70 -3.57 -19.07 1.83
N PRO A 71 -2.55 -18.73 1.01
CA PRO A 71 -1.46 -19.65 0.69
C PRO A 71 -0.47 -19.87 1.85
N VAL A 72 -0.61 -19.13 2.94
CA VAL A 72 0.30 -19.11 4.10
C VAL A 72 -0.45 -19.20 5.43
N ASP A 73 -1.73 -19.58 5.41
CA ASP A 73 -2.57 -19.76 6.60
C ASP A 73 -2.56 -18.56 7.57
N ALA A 74 -2.48 -17.34 7.02
CA ALA A 74 -2.40 -16.10 7.79
C ALA A 74 -3.75 -15.60 8.31
N ILE A 75 -4.86 -16.31 8.07
CA ILE A 75 -6.21 -15.86 8.44
C ILE A 75 -6.79 -16.83 9.46
N ARG A 76 -7.14 -16.33 10.64
CA ARG A 76 -7.66 -17.11 11.78
C ARG A 76 -9.07 -16.66 12.15
N GLY A 77 -9.87 -17.56 12.67
CA GLY A 77 -11.24 -17.28 13.09
C GLY A 77 -12.07 -18.55 13.19
N GLU A 78 -13.20 -18.47 13.90
CA GLU A 78 -14.18 -19.55 13.99
C GLU A 78 -15.31 -19.36 12.97
N PRO A 79 -15.97 -20.44 12.53
CA PRO A 79 -17.14 -20.34 11.67
C PRO A 79 -18.20 -19.42 12.28
N TYR A 80 -18.82 -18.58 11.43
CA TYR A 80 -19.83 -17.59 11.84
C TYR A 80 -19.31 -16.43 12.71
N GLU A 81 -18.00 -16.30 12.90
CA GLU A 81 -17.36 -15.15 13.51
C GLU A 81 -16.57 -14.31 12.50
N VAL A 82 -16.18 -13.10 12.90
CA VAL A 82 -15.31 -12.23 12.10
C VAL A 82 -13.90 -12.81 12.12
N PHE A 83 -13.38 -13.13 10.93
CA PHE A 83 -12.01 -13.62 10.77
C PHE A 83 -11.00 -12.49 10.92
N GLU A 84 -9.79 -12.79 11.36
CA GLU A 84 -8.68 -11.85 11.55
C GLU A 84 -7.47 -12.26 10.69
N ILE A 85 -6.73 -11.27 10.17
CA ILE A 85 -5.53 -11.50 9.36
C ILE A 85 -4.29 -11.21 10.21
N ASP A 86 -3.43 -12.20 10.37
CA ASP A 86 -2.10 -12.08 10.98
C ASP A 86 -1.16 -11.35 10.01
N ALA A 87 -0.87 -10.08 10.35
CA ALA A 87 -0.04 -9.21 9.51
C ALA A 87 1.43 -9.64 9.44
N GLU A 88 1.94 -10.41 10.39
CA GLU A 88 3.32 -10.91 10.39
C GLU A 88 3.48 -12.09 9.42
N THR A 89 2.48 -12.95 9.35
CA THR A 89 2.46 -14.13 8.46
C THR A 89 2.01 -13.76 7.04
N CYS A 90 1.18 -12.73 6.88
CA CYS A 90 0.59 -12.35 5.60
C CYS A 90 1.63 -11.90 4.55
N VAL A 91 1.69 -12.63 3.44
CA VAL A 91 2.54 -12.31 2.26
C VAL A 91 1.88 -11.33 1.27
N ARG A 92 0.72 -10.76 1.63
CA ARG A 92 0.02 -9.69 0.91
C ARG A 92 -0.25 -10.06 -0.56
N CYS A 93 -0.81 -11.25 -0.77
CA CYS A 93 -1.07 -11.81 -2.10
C CYS A 93 -2.39 -11.34 -2.75
N ASP A 94 -3.23 -10.60 -2.02
CA ASP A 94 -4.55 -10.09 -2.46
C ASP A 94 -5.67 -11.14 -2.63
N ASN A 95 -5.37 -12.44 -2.57
CA ASN A 95 -6.37 -13.51 -2.77
C ASN A 95 -7.60 -13.39 -1.86
N CYS A 96 -7.39 -13.14 -0.56
CA CYS A 96 -8.48 -13.02 0.42
C CYS A 96 -9.48 -11.92 0.05
N ARG A 97 -8.99 -10.81 -0.50
CA ARG A 97 -9.83 -9.70 -0.96
C ARG A 97 -10.61 -10.05 -2.21
N GLN A 98 -9.98 -10.71 -3.18
CA GLN A 98 -10.62 -11.08 -4.45
C GLN A 98 -11.73 -12.13 -4.27
N ILE A 99 -11.56 -13.06 -3.33
CA ILE A 99 -12.54 -14.14 -3.09
C ILE A 99 -13.66 -13.76 -2.13
N CYS A 100 -13.53 -12.64 -1.39
CA CYS A 100 -14.51 -12.27 -0.38
C CYS A 100 -15.85 -11.87 -1.05
N PRO A 101 -16.95 -12.63 -0.83
CA PRO A 101 -18.22 -12.40 -1.53
C PRO A 101 -18.92 -11.11 -1.09
N VAL A 102 -18.57 -10.60 0.09
CA VAL A 102 -19.17 -9.40 0.70
C VAL A 102 -18.21 -8.21 0.75
N ASN A 103 -17.01 -8.35 0.17
CA ASN A 103 -15.97 -7.31 0.17
C ASN A 103 -15.55 -6.81 1.57
N ALA A 104 -15.64 -7.67 2.59
CA ALA A 104 -15.27 -7.33 3.98
C ALA A 104 -13.74 -7.18 4.20
N VAL A 105 -12.92 -7.54 3.21
CA VAL A 105 -11.46 -7.41 3.29
C VAL A 105 -11.04 -6.04 2.76
N VAL A 106 -10.57 -5.18 3.66
CA VAL A 106 -10.09 -3.83 3.36
C VAL A 106 -8.57 -3.79 3.26
N VAL A 107 -8.04 -2.76 2.60
CA VAL A 107 -6.61 -2.51 2.45
C VAL A 107 -6.26 -1.21 3.16
N GLU A 108 -5.31 -1.29 4.08
CA GLU A 108 -4.82 -0.19 4.93
C GLU A 108 -3.36 0.14 4.66
#